data_AF-A0A848UZ28-F1
#
_entry.id   AF-A0A848UZ28-F1
#
_cell.length_a   1.000
_cell.length_b   1.000
_cell.length_c   1.000
_cell.angle_alpha   90.00
_cell.angle_beta   90.00
_cell.angle_gamma   90.00
#
_symmetry.space_group_name_H-M   'P 1'
#
loop_
_entity.id
_entity.type
_entity.pdbx_description
1 polymer ?
#
loop_
_entity_poly.entity_id
_entity_poly.type
_entity_poly.pdbx_seq_one_letter_code
_entity_poly.pdbx_strand_id
1 'polypeptide(L)'
;MDTLRETIHSLSAEERREFRVFINRQRVRKGRKDLALFEIMLKEEELKPRELVARFYPDANMNAYHTLRKRLSQHLQDFISLKVKDEDDTAYGHVSGLIAVSRYLLSKNRPSVAKKFLGKAETLAEQNEVFELLDSIYNLQIKHAHRLELSVDELIEKWSGSRKQRELEERINMAYGIIQEKLAEVKHGGLDEDLEAITRKALRQLKVEEEALSRPSIMYMLVAMTRSSLISTKAYDRFEPYVIDAFERLENEG
;
A
#
# COMPACT_ATOMS: atom_id res chain seq x y z
N MET A 1 -16.42 -18.66 7.75
CA MET A 1 -14.97 -18.49 7.78
C MET A 1 -14.63 -17.48 8.87
N ASP A 2 -13.74 -17.85 9.80
CA ASP A 2 -13.33 -16.99 10.92
C ASP A 2 -12.11 -16.16 10.48
N THR A 3 -12.35 -14.89 10.12
CA THR A 3 -11.31 -13.97 9.62
C THR A 3 -10.14 -13.77 10.59
N LEU A 4 -10.41 -13.83 11.90
CA LEU A 4 -9.37 -13.72 12.93
C LEU A 4 -8.43 -14.93 12.89
N ARG A 5 -9.00 -16.12 12.70
CA ARG A 5 -8.23 -17.37 12.60
C ARG A 5 -7.40 -17.38 11.32
N GLU A 6 -7.97 -16.97 10.19
CA GLU A 6 -7.24 -16.85 8.92
C GLU A 6 -6.03 -15.90 9.04
N THR A 7 -6.22 -14.75 9.68
CA THR A 7 -5.13 -13.78 9.91
C THR A 7 -4.05 -14.35 10.83
N ILE A 8 -4.41 -15.18 11.82
CA ILE A 8 -3.43 -15.85 12.68
C ILE A 8 -2.62 -16.88 11.89
N HIS A 9 -3.27 -17.63 11.00
CA HIS A 9 -2.61 -18.67 10.21
C HIS A 9 -1.75 -18.12 9.06
N SER A 10 -2.01 -16.90 8.58
CA SER A 10 -1.15 -16.24 7.59
C SER A 10 0.23 -15.86 8.15
N LEU A 11 0.37 -15.76 9.48
CA LEU A 11 1.66 -15.47 10.11
C LEU A 11 2.63 -16.65 9.99
N SER A 12 3.88 -16.35 9.64
CA SER A 12 5.02 -17.26 9.67
C SER A 12 5.36 -17.70 11.09
N ALA A 13 6.19 -18.74 11.23
CA ALA A 13 6.63 -19.22 12.54
C ALA A 13 7.39 -18.15 13.34
N GLU A 14 8.16 -17.31 12.65
CA GLU A 14 8.90 -16.19 13.22
C GLU A 14 7.96 -15.07 13.68
N GLU A 15 7.02 -14.66 12.82
CA GLU A 15 6.00 -13.65 13.15
C GLU A 15 5.15 -14.06 14.36
N ARG A 16 4.82 -15.35 14.49
CA ARG A 16 4.12 -15.85 15.68
C ARG A 16 4.96 -15.71 16.95
N ARG A 17 6.29 -15.85 16.88
CA ARG A 17 7.19 -15.64 18.04
C ARG A 17 7.27 -14.16 18.40
N GLU A 18 7.45 -13.30 17.41
CA GLU A 18 7.48 -11.85 17.58
C GLU A 18 6.17 -11.32 18.14
N PHE A 19 5.02 -11.81 17.64
CA PHE A 19 3.70 -11.42 18.13
C PHE A 19 3.53 -11.71 19.63
N ARG A 20 4.02 -12.86 20.11
CA ARG A 20 4.00 -13.20 21.55
C ARG A 20 4.80 -12.20 22.38
N VAL A 21 5.91 -11.70 21.86
CA VAL A 21 6.68 -10.63 22.53
C VAL A 21 5.92 -9.32 22.45
N PHE A 22 5.46 -8.94 21.25
CA PHE A 22 4.73 -7.70 20.98
C PHE A 22 3.53 -7.53 21.89
N ILE A 23 2.66 -8.54 21.94
CA ILE A 23 1.42 -8.48 22.70
C ILE A 23 1.72 -8.26 24.19
N ASN A 24 2.87 -8.71 24.71
CA ASN A 24 3.28 -8.54 26.10
C ASN A 24 4.00 -7.20 26.41
N ARG A 25 4.39 -6.40 25.40
CA ARG A 25 5.22 -5.19 25.58
C ARG A 25 4.64 -4.15 26.55
N GLN A 26 3.32 -3.97 26.58
CA GLN A 26 2.70 -2.91 27.40
C GLN A 26 2.38 -3.33 28.84
N ARG A 27 2.02 -4.60 29.07
CA ARG A 27 1.71 -5.16 30.41
C ARG A 27 1.91 -6.67 30.40
N VAL A 28 3.02 -7.13 30.96
CA VAL A 28 3.22 -8.55 31.27
C VAL A 28 2.29 -8.90 32.43
N ARG A 29 1.13 -9.49 32.10
CA ARG A 29 0.19 -10.02 33.10
C ARG A 29 0.23 -11.54 33.00
N LYS A 30 0.42 -12.23 34.12
CA LYS A 30 0.21 -13.68 34.17
C LYS A 30 -1.26 -13.97 33.81
N GLY A 31 -1.49 -14.94 32.93
CA GLY A 31 -2.84 -15.42 32.59
C GLY A 31 -3.67 -14.53 31.65
N ARG A 32 -3.05 -13.82 30.69
CA ARG A 32 -3.84 -13.05 29.73
C ARG A 32 -4.62 -13.95 28.78
N LYS A 33 -5.93 -13.74 28.77
CA LYS A 33 -6.87 -14.51 27.95
C LYS A 33 -6.68 -14.28 26.45
N ASP A 34 -6.16 -13.13 26.04
CA ASP A 34 -5.99 -12.77 24.61
C ASP A 34 -4.85 -13.58 23.98
N LEU A 35 -3.71 -13.65 24.65
CA LEU A 35 -2.60 -14.53 24.26
C LEU A 35 -3.01 -16.01 24.32
N ALA A 36 -3.73 -16.43 25.37
CA ALA A 36 -4.23 -17.80 25.45
C ALA A 36 -5.21 -18.12 24.30
N LEU A 37 -6.07 -17.18 23.91
CA LEU A 37 -6.97 -17.33 22.77
C LEU A 37 -6.17 -17.47 21.46
N PHE A 38 -5.11 -16.69 21.28
CA PHE A 38 -4.19 -16.82 20.14
C PHE A 38 -3.56 -18.23 20.06
N GLU A 39 -3.04 -18.77 21.17
CA GLU A 39 -2.46 -20.12 21.17
C GLU A 39 -3.49 -21.22 20.86
N ILE A 40 -4.73 -21.04 21.31
CA ILE A 40 -5.81 -21.97 20.96
C ILE A 40 -6.16 -21.87 19.48
N MET A 41 -6.22 -20.66 18.92
CA MET A 41 -6.56 -20.42 17.53
C MET A 41 -5.49 -20.92 16.55
N LEU A 42 -4.23 -21.06 16.98
CA LEU A 42 -3.15 -21.64 16.18
C LEU A 42 -3.27 -23.15 15.96
N LYS A 43 -4.04 -23.86 16.79
CA LYS A 43 -4.22 -25.32 16.68
C LYS A 43 -5.08 -25.64 15.46
N GLU A 44 -4.77 -26.73 14.75
CA GLU A 44 -5.53 -27.17 13.57
C GLU A 44 -7.01 -27.43 13.87
N GLU A 45 -7.32 -27.95 15.05
CA GLU A 45 -8.69 -28.19 15.49
C GLU A 45 -9.43 -26.87 15.75
N GLU A 46 -10.55 -26.66 15.05
CA GLU A 46 -11.41 -25.51 15.25
C GLU A 46 -12.44 -25.81 16.34
N LEU A 47 -12.30 -25.13 17.48
CA LEU A 47 -13.27 -25.22 18.57
C LEU A 47 -14.47 -24.33 18.30
N LYS A 48 -15.66 -24.82 18.65
CA LYS A 48 -16.89 -24.03 18.51
C LYS A 48 -16.84 -22.84 19.46
N PRO A 49 -17.45 -21.68 19.12
CA PRO A 49 -17.45 -20.51 19.98
C PRO A 49 -17.92 -20.78 21.41
N ARG A 50 -18.93 -21.66 21.59
CA ARG A 50 -19.43 -22.05 22.92
C ARG A 50 -18.37 -22.77 23.77
N GLU A 51 -17.55 -23.62 23.17
CA GLU A 51 -16.46 -24.33 23.85
C GLU A 51 -15.36 -23.35 24.26
N LEU A 52 -15.04 -22.38 23.40
CA LEU A 52 -14.08 -21.31 23.72
C LEU A 52 -14.58 -20.42 24.86
N VAL A 53 -15.87 -20.04 24.84
CA VAL A 53 -16.46 -19.24 25.92
C VAL A 53 -16.37 -19.99 27.25
N ALA A 54 -16.73 -21.27 27.28
CA ALA A 54 -16.66 -22.10 28.49
C ALA A 54 -15.22 -22.21 29.04
N ARG A 55 -14.20 -22.24 28.17
CA ARG A 55 -12.78 -22.25 28.60
C ARG A 55 -12.32 -20.95 29.24
N PHE A 56 -12.84 -19.80 28.80
CA PHE A 56 -12.40 -18.49 29.27
C PHE A 56 -13.29 -17.87 30.34
N TYR A 57 -14.58 -18.23 30.37
CA TYR A 57 -15.61 -17.61 31.18
C TYR A 57 -16.54 -18.68 31.75
N PRO A 58 -16.40 -19.03 33.04
CA PRO A 58 -17.23 -20.04 33.71
C PRO A 58 -18.74 -19.76 33.57
N ASP A 59 -19.13 -18.48 33.59
CA ASP A 59 -20.53 -18.04 33.47
C ASP A 59 -21.05 -18.03 32.01
N ALA A 60 -20.34 -18.68 31.09
CA ALA A 60 -20.64 -18.70 29.65
C ALA A 60 -20.85 -17.29 29.05
N ASN A 61 -20.13 -16.29 29.55
CA ASN A 61 -20.30 -14.89 29.15
C ASN A 61 -19.79 -14.62 27.72
N MET A 62 -20.72 -14.71 26.76
CA MET A 62 -20.45 -14.50 25.34
C MET A 62 -19.97 -13.07 25.03
N ASN A 63 -20.51 -12.06 25.71
CA ASN A 63 -20.11 -10.66 25.50
C ASN A 63 -18.65 -10.42 25.89
N ALA A 64 -18.22 -11.04 26.99
CA ALA A 64 -16.82 -10.98 27.42
C ALA A 64 -15.90 -11.68 26.41
N TYR A 65 -16.34 -12.79 25.81
CA TYR A 65 -15.62 -13.47 24.73
C TYR A 65 -15.53 -12.65 23.44
N HIS A 66 -16.60 -11.97 23.01
CA HIS A 66 -16.53 -11.06 21.86
C HIS A 66 -15.56 -9.90 22.10
N THR A 67 -15.55 -9.36 23.32
CA THR A 67 -14.59 -8.32 23.71
C THR A 67 -13.15 -8.84 23.71
N LEU A 68 -12.95 -10.09 24.12
CA LEU A 68 -11.65 -10.75 24.07
C LEU A 68 -11.15 -10.92 22.64
N ARG A 69 -12.00 -11.41 21.74
CA ARG A 69 -11.70 -11.54 20.31
C ARG A 69 -11.35 -10.20 19.69
N LYS A 70 -12.16 -9.16 19.91
CA LYS A 70 -11.91 -7.81 19.40
C LYS A 70 -10.55 -7.27 19.84
N ARG A 71 -10.17 -7.51 21.09
CA ARG A 71 -8.86 -7.11 21.62
C ARG A 71 -7.70 -7.86 20.97
N LEU A 72 -7.84 -9.18 20.79
CA LEU A 72 -6.84 -9.97 20.07
C LEU A 72 -6.71 -9.50 18.62
N SER A 73 -7.82 -9.24 17.94
CA SER A 73 -7.82 -8.67 16.59
C SER A 73 -7.10 -7.32 16.54
N GLN A 74 -7.35 -6.43 17.50
CA GLN A 74 -6.65 -5.13 17.55
C GLN A 74 -5.14 -5.32 17.74
N HIS A 75 -4.73 -6.20 18.66
CA HIS A 75 -3.31 -6.48 18.86
C HIS A 75 -2.64 -7.05 17.61
N LEU A 76 -3.31 -7.93 16.87
CA LEU A 76 -2.81 -8.47 15.60
C LEU A 76 -2.69 -7.38 14.54
N GLN A 77 -3.71 -6.51 14.42
CA GLN A 77 -3.67 -5.39 13.49
C GLN A 77 -2.52 -4.43 13.82
N ASP A 78 -2.33 -4.09 15.10
CA ASP A 78 -1.24 -3.21 15.54
C ASP A 78 0.13 -3.85 15.27
N PHE A 79 0.27 -5.16 15.53
CA PHE A 79 1.50 -5.91 15.26
C PHE A 79 1.83 -5.95 13.77
N ILE A 80 0.89 -6.39 12.93
CA ILE A 80 1.07 -6.49 11.48
C ILE A 80 1.36 -5.11 10.90
N SER A 81 0.63 -4.07 11.34
CA SER A 81 0.86 -2.70 10.90
C SER A 81 2.24 -2.18 11.29
N LEU A 82 2.75 -2.56 12.47
CA LEU A 82 4.11 -2.21 12.87
C LEU A 82 5.13 -2.96 12.03
N LYS A 83 4.95 -4.27 11.83
CA LYS A 83 5.87 -5.10 11.06
C LYS A 83 5.97 -4.65 9.60
N VAL A 84 4.84 -4.43 8.95
CA VAL A 84 4.80 -3.88 7.58
C VAL A 84 5.52 -2.54 7.50
N LYS A 85 5.36 -1.66 8.51
CA LYS A 85 6.07 -0.37 8.53
C LYS A 85 7.57 -0.50 8.79
N ASP A 86 7.98 -1.45 9.62
CA ASP A 86 9.38 -1.69 9.96
C ASP A 86 10.13 -2.36 8.79
N GLU A 87 9.42 -3.13 7.94
CA GLU A 87 9.95 -3.77 6.73
C GLU A 87 9.80 -2.92 5.45
N ASP A 88 9.03 -1.82 5.52
CA ASP A 88 8.79 -0.93 4.38
C ASP A 88 9.97 0.03 4.18
N ASP A 89 10.99 -0.47 3.49
CA ASP A 89 12.16 0.30 3.03
C ASP A 89 11.89 1.08 1.73
N THR A 90 10.63 1.18 1.30
CA THR A 90 10.30 1.95 0.10
C THR A 90 10.38 3.45 0.35
N ALA A 91 10.63 4.22 -0.73
CA ALA A 91 10.55 5.67 -0.67
C ALA A 91 9.16 6.14 -0.16
N TYR A 92 8.08 5.46 -0.57
CA TYR A 92 6.73 5.75 -0.12
C TYR A 92 6.58 5.60 1.41
N GLY A 93 7.08 4.51 1.98
CA GLY A 93 7.08 4.24 3.42
C GLY A 93 7.82 5.31 4.21
N HIS A 94 9.04 5.64 3.77
CA HIS A 94 9.86 6.68 4.40
C HIS A 94 9.20 8.07 4.34
N VAL A 95 8.68 8.48 3.17
CA VAL A 95 7.96 9.76 3.01
C VAL A 95 6.72 9.79 3.92
N SER A 96 5.93 8.72 3.93
CA SER A 96 4.74 8.59 4.80
C SER A 96 5.10 8.73 6.28
N GLY A 97 6.21 8.11 6.71
CA GLY A 97 6.74 8.23 8.07
C GLY A 97 7.11 9.67 8.42
N LEU A 98 7.80 10.39 7.52
CA LEU A 98 8.17 11.80 7.71
C LEU A 98 6.94 12.72 7.79
N ILE A 99 5.89 12.46 6.99
CA ILE A 99 4.60 13.16 7.10
C ILE A 99 3.96 12.92 8.48
N ALA A 100 3.94 11.67 8.97
CA ALA A 100 3.38 11.33 10.27
C ALA A 100 4.12 12.03 11.42
N VAL A 101 5.46 12.03 11.39
CA VAL A 101 6.30 12.75 12.36
C VAL A 101 6.00 14.27 12.32
N SER A 102 5.87 14.83 11.12
CA SER A 102 5.57 16.25 10.93
C SER A 102 4.21 16.63 11.52
N ARG A 103 3.17 15.83 11.28
CA ARG A 103 1.83 16.02 11.89
C ARG A 103 1.89 15.94 13.41
N TYR A 104 2.63 14.97 13.95
CA TYR A 104 2.84 14.86 15.40
C TYR A 104 3.50 16.11 15.98
N LEU A 105 4.58 16.60 15.38
CA LEU A 105 5.29 17.80 15.83
C LEU A 105 4.42 19.06 15.75
N LEU A 106 3.64 19.22 14.68
CA LEU A 106 2.65 20.31 14.55
C LEU A 106 1.59 20.25 15.65
N SER A 107 1.14 19.06 16.04
CA SER A 107 0.19 18.86 17.14
C SER A 107 0.79 19.23 18.51
N LYS A 108 2.12 19.10 18.65
CA LYS A 108 2.88 19.48 19.85
C LYS A 108 3.40 20.92 19.82
N ASN A 109 2.89 21.75 18.91
CA ASN A 109 3.31 23.13 18.71
C ASN A 109 4.82 23.31 18.48
N ARG A 110 5.43 22.39 17.71
CA ARG A 110 6.85 22.43 17.29
C ARG A 110 6.98 22.64 15.78
N PRO A 111 6.50 23.76 15.21
CA PRO A 111 6.44 23.95 13.75
C PRO A 111 7.82 24.05 13.09
N SER A 112 8.81 24.67 13.74
CA SER A 112 10.18 24.78 13.19
C SER A 112 10.83 23.41 12.97
N VAL A 113 10.58 22.45 13.87
CA VAL A 113 11.06 21.07 13.73
C VAL A 113 10.25 20.34 12.66
N ALA A 114 8.91 20.49 12.66
CA ALA A 114 8.06 19.90 11.64
C ALA A 114 8.45 20.35 10.21
N LYS A 115 8.79 21.63 10.03
CA LYS A 115 9.26 22.19 8.75
C LYS A 115 10.46 21.42 8.19
N LYS A 116 11.42 21.04 9.05
CA LYS A 116 12.60 20.26 8.62
C LYS A 116 12.23 18.87 8.14
N PHE A 117 11.30 18.20 8.82
CA PHE A 117 10.82 16.88 8.40
C PHE A 117 9.95 16.94 7.13
N LEU A 118 9.12 17.98 6.98
CA LEU A 118 8.37 18.22 5.74
C LEU A 118 9.27 18.49 4.55
N GLY A 119 10.32 19.31 4.71
CA GLY A 119 11.29 19.54 3.63
C GLY A 119 12.02 18.26 3.21
N LYS A 120 12.39 17.41 4.18
CA LYS A 120 12.95 16.08 3.86
C LYS A 120 11.95 15.19 3.13
N ALA A 121 10.69 15.18 3.55
CA ALA A 121 9.63 14.41 2.92
C ALA A 121 9.41 14.87 1.48
N GLU A 122 9.38 16.18 1.25
CA GLU A 122 9.23 16.81 -0.06
C GLU A 122 10.36 16.40 -0.99
N THR A 123 11.62 16.60 -0.60
CA THR A 123 12.79 16.22 -1.41
C THR A 123 12.80 14.73 -1.74
N LEU A 124 12.52 13.86 -0.76
CA LEU A 124 12.51 12.42 -0.98
C LEU A 124 11.38 12.00 -1.92
N ALA A 125 10.20 12.62 -1.80
CA ALA A 125 9.07 12.35 -2.66
C ALA A 125 9.30 12.87 -4.10
N GLU A 126 9.92 14.04 -4.27
CA GLU A 126 10.31 14.56 -5.59
C GLU A 126 11.34 13.64 -6.27
N GLN A 127 12.38 13.22 -5.55
CA GLN A 127 13.46 12.37 -6.09
C GLN A 127 12.98 10.98 -6.51
N ASN A 128 11.93 10.47 -5.89
CA ASN A 128 11.41 9.12 -6.13
C ASN A 128 10.05 9.14 -6.84
N GLU A 129 9.65 10.30 -7.40
CA GLU A 129 8.39 10.46 -8.13
C GLU A 129 7.14 10.04 -7.32
N VAL A 130 7.16 10.21 -5.99
CA VAL A 130 6.04 9.83 -5.12
C VAL A 130 4.99 10.93 -5.08
N PHE A 131 4.38 11.23 -6.23
CA PHE A 131 3.52 12.42 -6.42
C PHE A 131 2.24 12.38 -5.57
N GLU A 132 1.71 11.19 -5.25
CA GLU A 132 0.59 11.05 -4.32
C GLU A 132 0.89 11.67 -2.94
N LEU A 133 2.10 11.43 -2.42
CA LEU A 133 2.50 11.96 -1.13
C LEU A 133 2.92 13.43 -1.20
N LEU A 134 3.41 13.91 -2.36
CA LEU A 134 3.65 15.34 -2.57
C LEU A 134 2.37 16.17 -2.39
N ASP A 135 1.24 15.72 -2.94
CA ASP A 135 -0.06 16.36 -2.72
C ASP A 135 -0.40 16.45 -1.23
N SER A 136 -0.14 15.37 -0.47
CA SER A 136 -0.34 15.34 0.98
C SER A 136 0.62 16.27 1.75
N ILE A 137 1.87 16.39 1.31
CA ILE A 137 2.89 17.26 1.91
C ILE A 137 2.52 18.72 1.69
N TYR A 138 2.25 19.12 0.44
CA TYR A 138 1.91 20.50 0.11
C TYR A 138 0.62 20.92 0.79
N ASN A 139 -0.43 20.09 0.80
CA ASN A 139 -1.66 20.40 1.52
C ASN A 139 -1.42 20.61 3.03
N LEU A 140 -0.51 19.84 3.63
CA LEU A 140 -0.15 20.01 5.04
C LEU A 140 0.69 21.28 5.28
N GLN A 141 1.62 21.60 4.37
CA GLN A 141 2.40 22.83 4.41
C GLN A 141 1.50 24.06 4.24
N ILE A 142 0.60 24.08 3.25
CA ILE A 142 -0.37 25.16 2.99
C ILE A 142 -1.26 25.40 4.21
N LYS A 143 -1.86 24.33 4.76
CA LYS A 143 -2.73 24.41 5.96
C LYS A 143 -2.02 25.03 7.17
N HIS A 144 -0.70 24.86 7.27
CA HIS A 144 0.10 25.34 8.39
C HIS A 144 1.12 26.42 8.00
N ALA A 145 0.98 27.04 6.82
CA ALA A 145 1.99 27.93 6.25
C ALA A 145 2.37 29.07 7.19
N HIS A 146 1.38 29.68 7.85
CA HIS A 146 1.60 30.74 8.85
C HIS A 146 2.48 30.30 10.04
N ARG A 147 2.36 29.04 10.49
CA ARG A 147 3.16 28.49 11.61
C ARG A 147 4.53 28.03 11.14
N LEU A 148 4.60 27.58 9.88
CA LEU A 148 5.81 27.06 9.25
C LEU A 148 6.66 28.18 8.64
N GLU A 149 6.17 29.42 8.61
CA GLU A 149 6.83 30.57 7.96
C GLU A 149 7.18 30.22 6.49
N LEU A 150 6.16 29.78 5.75
CA LEU A 150 6.24 29.43 4.34
C LEU A 150 5.31 30.34 3.53
N SER A 151 5.70 30.63 2.29
CA SER A 151 4.85 31.35 1.34
C SER A 151 3.74 30.43 0.85
N VAL A 152 2.48 30.85 1.00
CA VAL A 152 1.34 30.08 0.49
C VAL A 152 1.35 30.06 -1.03
N ASP A 153 1.71 31.16 -1.68
CA ASP A 153 1.71 31.28 -3.14
C ASP A 153 2.73 30.33 -3.78
N GLU A 154 3.96 30.25 -3.22
CA GLU A 154 4.98 29.31 -3.68
C GLU A 154 4.52 27.85 -3.50
N LEU A 155 3.86 27.54 -2.39
CA LEU A 155 3.34 26.20 -2.13
C LEU A 155 2.20 25.82 -3.08
N ILE A 156 1.33 26.77 -3.46
CA ILE A 156 0.26 26.54 -4.44
C ILE A 156 0.86 26.28 -5.83
N GLU A 157 1.90 27.01 -6.21
CA GLU A 157 2.60 26.80 -7.48
C GLU A 157 3.22 25.41 -7.55
N LYS A 158 3.97 25.01 -6.52
CA LYS A 158 4.55 23.66 -6.39
C LYS A 158 3.47 22.57 -6.43
N TRP A 159 2.41 22.76 -5.64
CA TRP A 159 1.28 21.83 -5.62
C TRP A 159 0.66 21.66 -7.00
N SER A 160 0.38 22.76 -7.71
CA SER A 160 -0.17 22.76 -9.06
C SER A 160 0.73 22.02 -10.06
N GLY A 161 2.05 22.21 -9.97
CA GLY A 161 3.04 21.48 -10.77
C GLY A 161 2.99 19.97 -10.52
N SER A 162 3.04 19.55 -9.25
CA SER A 162 2.98 18.12 -8.88
C SER A 162 1.63 17.46 -9.22
N ARG A 163 0.54 18.23 -9.20
CA ARG A 163 -0.82 17.73 -9.46
C ARG A 163 -0.97 17.19 -10.87
N LYS A 164 -0.36 17.84 -11.87
CA LYS A 164 -0.36 17.36 -13.25
C LYS A 164 0.28 15.98 -13.38
N GLN A 165 1.35 15.74 -12.64
CA GLN A 165 2.04 14.45 -12.65
C GLN A 165 1.22 13.36 -11.98
N ARG A 166 0.63 13.66 -10.84
CA ARG A 166 -0.29 12.75 -10.17
C ARG A 166 -1.50 12.39 -11.05
N GLU A 167 -2.09 13.37 -11.73
CA GLU A 167 -3.22 13.11 -12.63
C GLU A 167 -2.82 12.17 -13.78
N LEU A 168 -1.62 12.35 -14.33
CA LEU A 168 -1.08 11.44 -15.33
C LEU A 168 -0.96 10.01 -14.78
N GLU A 169 -0.34 9.82 -13.61
CA GLU A 169 -0.23 8.51 -12.95
C GLU A 169 -1.59 7.86 -12.67
N GLU A 170 -2.55 8.62 -12.15
CA GLU A 170 -3.90 8.15 -11.87
C GLU A 170 -4.59 7.64 -13.16
N ARG A 171 -4.45 8.38 -14.27
CA ARG A 171 -4.99 7.97 -15.57
C ARG A 171 -4.32 6.71 -16.08
N ILE A 172 -3.02 6.53 -15.88
CA ILE A 172 -2.34 5.30 -16.31
C ILE A 172 -2.75 4.11 -15.44
N ASN A 173 -2.91 4.29 -14.13
CA ASN A 173 -3.43 3.25 -13.25
C ASN A 173 -4.86 2.83 -13.63
N MET A 174 -5.70 3.76 -14.08
CA MET A 174 -7.00 3.43 -14.64
C MET A 174 -6.87 2.66 -15.97
N ALA A 175 -5.91 3.00 -16.84
CA ALA A 175 -5.66 2.28 -18.10
C ALA A 175 -5.22 0.84 -17.79
N TYR A 176 -4.39 0.67 -16.75
CA TYR A 176 -4.01 -0.62 -16.21
C TYR A 176 -5.22 -1.47 -15.82
N GLY A 177 -6.16 -0.89 -15.05
CA GLY A 177 -7.39 -1.58 -14.66
C GLY A 177 -8.19 -2.06 -15.87
N ILE A 178 -8.39 -1.20 -16.88
CA ILE A 178 -9.11 -1.53 -18.13
C ILE A 178 -8.42 -2.66 -18.89
N ILE A 179 -7.08 -2.65 -18.96
CA ILE A 179 -6.32 -3.70 -19.63
C ILE A 179 -6.48 -5.02 -18.90
N GLN A 180 -6.33 -5.05 -17.57
CA GLN A 180 -6.51 -6.28 -16.78
C GLN A 180 -7.91 -6.88 -16.92
N GLU A 181 -8.95 -6.04 -16.91
CA GLU A 181 -10.34 -6.45 -17.12
C GLU A 181 -10.51 -7.15 -18.48
N LYS A 182 -10.09 -6.50 -19.57
CA LYS A 182 -10.19 -7.07 -20.93
C LYS A 182 -9.38 -8.35 -21.10
N LEU A 183 -8.21 -8.44 -20.46
CA LEU A 183 -7.42 -9.67 -20.50
C LEU A 183 -8.06 -10.82 -19.75
N ALA A 184 -8.77 -10.54 -18.65
CA ALA A 184 -9.57 -11.56 -17.98
C ALA A 184 -10.70 -12.06 -18.89
N GLU A 185 -11.38 -11.16 -19.62
CA GLU A 185 -12.43 -11.52 -20.59
C GLU A 185 -11.90 -12.41 -21.72
N VAL A 186 -10.72 -12.08 -22.28
CA VAL A 186 -10.07 -12.86 -23.35
C VAL A 186 -9.78 -14.29 -22.89
N LYS A 187 -9.31 -14.49 -21.65
CA LYS A 187 -9.05 -15.83 -21.08
C LYS A 187 -10.30 -16.69 -20.95
N HIS A 188 -11.47 -16.07 -20.74
CA HIS A 188 -12.73 -16.77 -20.54
C HIS A 188 -13.55 -16.92 -21.84
N GLY A 189 -13.27 -16.13 -22.87
CA GLY A 189 -14.10 -16.02 -24.09
C GLY A 189 -13.41 -16.26 -25.43
N GLY A 190 -12.11 -16.52 -25.49
CA GLY A 190 -11.43 -16.84 -26.77
C GLY A 190 -11.44 -15.68 -27.78
N LEU A 191 -11.40 -14.44 -27.30
CA LEU A 191 -11.29 -13.26 -28.16
C LEU A 191 -9.88 -13.19 -28.76
N ASP A 192 -9.82 -13.22 -30.09
CA ASP A 192 -8.60 -13.09 -30.91
C ASP A 192 -8.15 -11.62 -31.05
N GLU A 193 -8.45 -10.78 -30.05
CA GLU A 193 -8.02 -9.37 -30.06
C GLU A 193 -6.52 -9.30 -29.73
N ASP A 194 -5.77 -8.61 -30.61
CA ASP A 194 -4.36 -8.35 -30.42
C ASP A 194 -4.12 -7.53 -29.14
N LEU A 195 -3.25 -8.06 -28.26
CA LEU A 195 -2.86 -7.44 -27.00
C LEU A 195 -2.41 -5.99 -27.19
N GLU A 196 -1.69 -5.72 -28.28
CA GLU A 196 -1.20 -4.39 -28.61
C GLU A 196 -2.36 -3.42 -28.90
N ALA A 197 -3.43 -3.91 -29.53
CA ALA A 197 -4.63 -3.13 -29.81
C ALA A 197 -5.43 -2.84 -28.52
N ILE A 198 -5.54 -3.81 -27.61
CA ILE A 198 -6.18 -3.62 -26.30
C ILE A 198 -5.45 -2.53 -25.50
N THR A 199 -4.13 -2.63 -25.43
CA THR A 199 -3.27 -1.68 -24.71
C THR A 199 -3.37 -0.28 -25.31
N ARG A 200 -3.19 -0.13 -26.63
CA ARG A 200 -3.34 1.17 -27.30
C ARG A 200 -4.72 1.80 -27.09
N LYS A 201 -5.79 1.00 -27.19
CA LYS A 201 -7.16 1.49 -27.00
C LYS A 201 -7.38 2.01 -25.58
N ALA A 202 -6.86 1.32 -24.56
CA ALA A 202 -6.97 1.75 -23.17
C ALA A 202 -6.17 3.04 -22.89
N LEU A 203 -4.93 3.14 -23.39
CA LEU A 203 -4.11 4.34 -23.24
C LEU A 203 -4.71 5.55 -23.97
N ARG A 204 -5.28 5.36 -25.17
CA ARG A 204 -6.03 6.39 -25.91
C ARG A 204 -7.29 6.84 -25.20
N GLN A 205 -8.07 5.89 -24.68
CA GLN A 205 -9.29 6.18 -23.93
C GLN A 205 -9.00 7.13 -22.77
N LEU A 206 -7.84 6.94 -22.12
CA LEU A 206 -7.42 7.79 -21.02
C LEU A 206 -6.46 8.92 -21.43
N LYS A 207 -6.21 9.12 -22.73
CA LYS A 207 -5.34 10.14 -23.36
C LYS A 207 -3.94 10.27 -22.72
N VAL A 208 -3.29 9.14 -22.48
CA VAL A 208 -1.95 9.07 -21.89
C VAL A 208 -0.96 8.35 -22.81
N GLU A 209 -1.30 8.16 -24.09
CA GLU A 209 -0.50 7.36 -25.03
C GLU A 209 0.89 7.96 -25.28
N GLU A 210 1.01 9.29 -25.33
CA GLU A 210 2.30 9.96 -25.60
C GLU A 210 3.12 10.13 -24.31
N GLU A 211 2.48 10.57 -23.23
CA GLU A 211 3.15 10.85 -21.97
C GLU A 211 3.56 9.58 -21.21
N ALA A 212 2.90 8.45 -21.47
CA ALA A 212 3.28 7.18 -20.88
C ALA A 212 4.59 6.62 -21.45
N LEU A 213 4.92 6.96 -22.70
CA LEU A 213 6.09 6.41 -23.41
C LEU A 213 7.40 7.07 -22.98
N SER A 214 7.32 8.31 -22.49
CA SER A 214 8.48 9.14 -22.11
C SER A 214 8.93 9.00 -20.66
N ARG A 215 8.29 8.13 -19.86
CA ARG A 215 8.66 7.94 -18.46
C ARG A 215 9.11 6.53 -18.15
N PRO A 216 10.30 6.36 -17.55
CA PRO A 216 10.79 5.05 -17.15
C PRO A 216 9.83 4.30 -16.22
N SER A 217 9.26 4.99 -15.22
CA SER A 217 8.32 4.40 -14.25
C SER A 217 7.04 3.90 -14.92
N ILE A 218 6.52 4.65 -15.88
CA ILE A 218 5.31 4.29 -16.64
C ILE A 218 5.60 3.17 -17.63
N MET A 219 6.70 3.26 -18.38
CA MET A 219 7.12 2.24 -19.34
C MET A 219 7.42 0.90 -18.67
N TYR A 220 8.08 0.93 -17.52
CA TYR A 220 8.27 -0.27 -16.70
C TYR A 220 6.92 -0.91 -16.33
N MET A 221 5.93 -0.11 -15.93
CA MET A 221 4.60 -0.62 -15.64
C MET A 221 3.96 -1.23 -16.89
N LEU A 222 4.02 -0.58 -18.06
CA LEU A 222 3.52 -1.13 -19.33
C LEU A 222 4.20 -2.46 -19.71
N VAL A 223 5.51 -2.56 -19.53
CA VAL A 223 6.26 -3.80 -19.74
C VAL A 223 5.82 -4.89 -18.75
N ALA A 224 5.68 -4.57 -17.47
CA ALA A 224 5.22 -5.52 -16.45
C ALA A 224 3.78 -6.01 -16.71
N MET A 225 2.92 -5.14 -17.26
CA MET A 225 1.56 -5.48 -17.71
C MET A 225 1.58 -6.46 -18.88
N THR A 226 2.32 -6.10 -19.93
CA THR A 226 2.47 -6.94 -21.13
C THR A 226 3.05 -8.30 -20.76
N ARG A 227 4.01 -8.36 -19.83
CA ARG A 227 4.54 -9.61 -19.29
C ARG A 227 3.44 -10.46 -18.64
N SER A 228 2.68 -9.88 -17.71
CA SER A 228 1.64 -10.59 -16.94
C SER A 228 0.52 -11.10 -17.85
N SER A 229 0.22 -10.37 -18.92
CA SER A 229 -0.68 -10.76 -19.99
C SER A 229 -0.12 -11.92 -20.83
N LEU A 230 1.09 -11.81 -21.36
CA LEU A 230 1.69 -12.80 -22.27
C LEU A 230 1.99 -14.12 -21.58
N ILE A 231 2.33 -14.11 -20.28
CA ILE A 231 2.44 -15.33 -19.46
C ILE A 231 1.15 -16.14 -19.51
N SER A 232 0.01 -15.46 -19.57
CA SER A 232 -1.29 -16.11 -19.55
C SER A 232 -1.78 -16.61 -20.91
N THR A 233 -1.29 -16.04 -22.01
CA THR A 233 -1.57 -16.48 -23.39
C THR A 233 -0.47 -17.39 -23.96
N LYS A 234 0.64 -17.59 -23.23
CA LYS A 234 1.84 -18.35 -23.65
C LYS A 234 2.55 -17.83 -24.90
N ALA A 235 2.29 -16.58 -25.30
CA ALA A 235 2.91 -15.93 -26.46
C ALA A 235 4.24 -15.25 -26.08
N TYR A 236 5.20 -16.05 -25.58
CA TYR A 236 6.48 -15.56 -25.05
C TYR A 236 7.40 -14.96 -26.12
N ASP A 237 7.27 -15.42 -27.35
CA ASP A 237 8.00 -14.98 -28.55
C ASP A 237 7.77 -13.50 -28.88
N ARG A 238 6.61 -12.97 -28.49
CA ARG A 238 6.24 -11.57 -28.74
C ARG A 238 6.67 -10.61 -27.62
N PHE A 239 7.12 -11.13 -26.48
CA PHE A 239 7.48 -10.29 -25.33
C PHE A 239 8.83 -9.61 -25.51
N GLU A 240 9.85 -10.35 -25.94
CA GLU A 240 11.22 -9.83 -26.07
C GLU A 240 11.31 -8.63 -27.03
N PRO A 241 10.75 -8.67 -28.26
CA PRO A 241 10.77 -7.50 -29.16
C PRO A 241 10.06 -6.27 -28.57
N TYR A 242 8.97 -6.48 -27.82
CA TYR A 242 8.25 -5.38 -27.17
C TYR A 242 9.06 -4.72 -26.05
N VAL A 243 9.78 -5.51 -25.25
CA VAL A 243 10.65 -4.96 -24.19
C VAL A 243 11.82 -4.20 -24.78
N ILE A 244 12.41 -4.69 -25.87
CA ILE A 244 13.51 -4.02 -26.58
C ILE A 244 13.03 -2.69 -27.15
N ASP A 245 11.91 -2.67 -27.90
CA ASP A 245 11.33 -1.43 -28.43
C ASP A 245 10.97 -0.43 -27.32
N ALA A 246 10.42 -0.92 -26.20
CA ALA A 246 10.14 -0.06 -25.04
C ALA A 246 11.41 0.55 -24.42
N PHE A 247 12.49 -0.23 -24.32
CA PHE A 247 13.77 0.23 -23.81
C PHE A 247 14.44 1.24 -24.76
N GLU A 248 14.49 0.95 -26.05
CA GLU A 248 15.08 1.83 -27.07
C GLU A 248 14.35 3.18 -27.13
N ARG A 249 13.03 3.20 -26.97
CA ARG A 249 12.26 4.45 -26.89
C ARG A 249 12.65 5.30 -25.68
N LEU A 250 12.83 4.67 -24.52
CA LEU A 250 13.28 5.35 -23.30
C LEU A 250 14.70 5.92 -23.45
N GLU A 251 15.62 5.21 -24.11
CA GLU A 251 16.97 5.72 -24.36
C GLU A 251 16.98 6.91 -25.34
N ASN A 252 16.07 6.93 -26.32
CA ASN A 252 16.01 7.98 -27.33
C ASN A 252 15.27 9.25 -26.88
N GLU A 253 14.45 9.18 -25.83
CA GLU A 253 13.73 10.33 -25.25
C GLU A 253 14.42 10.95 -24.02
N GLY A 254 15.54 10.37 -23.56
CA GLY A 254 16.35 10.82 -22.42
C GLY A 254 17.42 11.87 -22.71
#